data_AF-A0A8K0Y0T1-F1
#
_entry.id   AF-A0A8K0Y0T1-F1
#
_cell.length_a   1.000
_cell.length_b   1.000
_cell.length_c   1.000
_cell.angle_alpha   90.00
_cell.angle_beta   90.00
_cell.angle_gamma   90.00
#
_symmetry.space_group_name_H-M   'P 1'
#
loop_
_entity.id
_entity.type
_entity.pdbx_description
1 polymer ?
#
loop_
_entity_poly.entity_id
_entity_poly.type
_entity_poly.pdbx_seq_one_letter_code
_entity_poly.pdbx_strand_id
1 'polypeptide(L)'
;MSRTLIAILVVTNLATGYQLYVTNHRYQATVSDKVTDRERDVYGTACVDWLNGKATERGFTLALGRSWKKHGQLIFEIIPASDKDWTIARDRMPNDDSPSMLCTYDKQSRMMYPVVGEERERWMFY
;
A
#
# COMPACT_ATOMS: atom_id res chain seq x y z
N MET A 1 -16.64 32.17 -33.51
CA MET A 1 -15.56 31.22 -33.87
C MET A 1 -15.56 30.09 -32.84
N SER A 2 -15.97 28.88 -33.23
CA SER A 2 -15.95 27.72 -32.34
C SER A 2 -14.53 27.19 -32.21
N ARG A 3 -14.02 27.04 -30.98
CA ARG A 3 -12.71 26.44 -30.71
C ARG A 3 -12.91 24.94 -30.50
N THR A 4 -12.56 24.15 -31.50
CA THR A 4 -12.57 22.68 -31.41
C THR A 4 -11.42 22.23 -30.52
N LEU A 5 -11.73 21.51 -29.44
CA LEU A 5 -10.74 20.84 -28.61
C LEU A 5 -10.57 19.41 -29.13
N ILE A 6 -9.36 19.07 -29.59
CA ILE A 6 -9.03 17.69 -30.00
C ILE A 6 -8.28 17.05 -28.84
N ALA A 7 -8.91 16.10 -28.16
CA ALA A 7 -8.28 15.27 -27.15
C ALA A 7 -7.83 13.95 -27.79
N ILE A 8 -6.53 13.67 -27.75
CA ILE A 8 -5.95 12.42 -28.24
C ILE A 8 -5.74 11.50 -27.05
N LEU A 9 -6.56 10.45 -26.92
CA LEU A 9 -6.33 9.38 -25.96
C LEU A 9 -5.38 8.35 -26.56
N VAL A 10 -4.24 8.13 -25.91
CA VAL A 10 -3.31 7.06 -26.26
C VAL A 10 -3.25 6.07 -25.11
N VAL A 11 -3.63 4.82 -25.40
CA VAL A 11 -3.52 3.72 -24.43
C VAL A 11 -2.07 3.24 -24.44
N THR A 12 -1.38 3.37 -23.30
CA THR A 12 -0.02 2.85 -23.13
C THR A 12 -0.04 1.70 -22.12
N ASN A 13 0.75 0.66 -22.39
CA ASN A 13 0.92 -0.46 -21.47
C ASN A 13 2.22 -0.24 -20.69
N LEU A 14 2.10 0.17 -19.42
CA LEU A 14 3.26 0.46 -18.57
C LEU A 14 4.06 -0.79 -18.18
N ALA A 15 3.49 -2.00 -18.32
CA ALA A 15 4.20 -3.25 -18.02
C ALA A 15 5.33 -3.55 -19.02
N THR A 16 5.30 -2.95 -20.22
CA THR A 16 6.28 -3.19 -21.28
C THR A 16 7.40 -2.14 -21.34
N GLY A 17 7.40 -1.15 -20.44
CA GLY A 17 8.45 -0.12 -20.36
C GLY A 17 8.39 0.96 -21.45
N TYR A 18 7.37 0.96 -22.31
CA TYR A 18 7.18 2.01 -23.31
C TYR A 18 6.56 3.25 -22.66
N GLN A 19 7.29 4.36 -22.69
CA GLN A 19 6.82 5.67 -22.22
C GLN A 19 6.63 6.63 -23.40
N LEU A 20 5.54 7.38 -23.38
CA LEU A 20 5.22 8.38 -24.39
C LEU A 20 5.82 9.72 -23.96
N TYR A 21 6.91 10.10 -24.62
CA TYR A 21 7.60 11.36 -24.36
C TYR A 21 6.81 12.52 -25.00
N VAL A 22 6.06 13.26 -24.19
CA VAL A 22 5.48 14.54 -24.63
C VAL A 22 6.59 15.58 -24.55
N THR A 23 7.11 15.98 -25.71
CA THR A 23 8.31 16.81 -25.87
C THR A 23 8.25 18.23 -25.28
N ASN A 24 7.13 18.64 -24.67
CA ASN A 24 6.89 20.01 -24.23
C ASN A 24 6.41 20.19 -22.78
N HIS A 25 6.45 19.16 -21.92
CA HIS A 25 6.12 19.33 -20.50
C HIS A 25 7.32 18.98 -19.60
N ARG A 26 7.92 20.03 -19.02
CA ARG A 26 9.05 19.98 -18.07
C ARG A 26 8.78 19.22 -16.76
N TYR A 27 7.60 18.65 -16.56
CA TYR A 27 7.24 17.94 -15.34
C TYR A 27 6.31 16.77 -15.65
N GLN A 28 6.87 15.67 -16.17
CA GLN A 28 6.34 14.35 -15.86
C GLN A 28 7.16 13.79 -14.71
N ALA A 29 6.78 14.15 -13.48
CA ALA A 29 7.27 13.43 -12.31
C ALA A 29 6.67 12.03 -12.40
N THR A 30 7.50 11.04 -12.71
CA THR A 30 7.16 9.64 -12.51
C THR A 30 6.82 9.48 -11.03
N VAL A 31 5.53 9.43 -10.69
CA VAL A 31 5.12 9.13 -9.31
C VAL A 31 5.42 7.66 -9.12
N SER A 32 6.53 7.36 -8.44
CA SER A 32 6.86 5.99 -8.09
C SER A 32 5.75 5.45 -7.20
N ASP A 33 5.08 4.37 -7.63
CA ASP A 33 4.11 3.64 -6.82
C ASP A 33 4.79 2.81 -5.71
N LYS A 34 6.13 2.87 -5.63
CA LYS A 34 6.91 2.20 -4.58
C LYS A 34 7.18 3.14 -3.40
N VAL A 35 7.01 2.58 -2.21
CA VAL A 35 7.53 3.16 -0.97
C VAL A 35 9.05 3.02 -0.99
N THR A 36 9.76 4.09 -0.63
CA THR A 36 11.22 4.08 -0.52
C THR A 36 11.67 3.30 0.71
N ASP A 37 12.90 2.80 0.73
CA ASP A 37 13.44 2.05 1.87
C ASP A 37 13.37 2.87 3.16
N ARG A 38 13.72 4.16 3.10
CA ARG A 38 13.58 5.07 4.24
C ARG A 38 12.14 5.19 4.73
N GLU A 39 11.17 5.25 3.83
CA GLU A 39 9.75 5.30 4.21
C GLU A 39 9.26 3.97 4.81
N ARG A 40 9.77 2.83 4.31
CA ARG A 40 9.53 1.51 4.93
C ARG A 40 10.11 1.45 6.34
N ASP A 41 11.35 1.86 6.52
CA ASP A 41 12.05 1.78 7.81
C ASP A 41 11.39 2.66 8.87
N VAL A 42 10.92 3.84 8.48
CA VAL A 42 10.28 4.78 9.41
C VAL A 42 8.81 4.43 9.64
N TYR A 43 8.02 4.35 8.58
CA TYR A 43 6.55 4.26 8.70
C TYR A 43 6.07 2.81 8.67
N GLY A 44 6.72 1.93 7.90
CA GLY A 44 6.40 0.51 7.89
C GLY A 44 6.71 -0.16 9.23
N THR A 45 7.87 0.14 9.82
CA THR A 45 8.22 -0.36 11.17
C THR A 45 7.26 0.17 12.23
N ALA A 46 6.89 1.45 12.18
CA ALA A 46 5.90 2.02 13.10
C ALA A 46 4.52 1.33 13.00
N CYS A 47 4.09 0.98 11.79
CA CYS A 47 2.87 0.18 11.56
C CYS A 47 2.98 -1.21 12.20
N VAL A 48 4.13 -1.89 12.03
CA VAL A 48 4.38 -3.20 12.64
C VAL A 48 4.32 -3.11 14.16
N ASP A 49 5.04 -2.16 14.77
CA ASP A 49 5.10 -2.00 16.22
C ASP A 49 3.73 -1.72 16.82
N TRP A 50 2.94 -0.85 16.17
CA TRP A 50 1.60 -0.51 16.60
C TRP A 50 0.65 -1.72 16.59
N LEU A 51 0.69 -2.53 15.54
CA LEU A 51 -0.15 -3.72 15.41
C LEU A 51 0.36 -4.89 16.26
N ASN A 52 1.68 -5.01 16.44
CA ASN A 52 2.29 -6.06 17.27
C ASN A 52 1.90 -5.97 18.73
N GLY A 53 1.62 -4.77 19.26
CA GLY A 53 1.08 -4.64 20.62
C GLY A 53 -0.16 -5.51 20.85
N LYS A 54 -1.07 -5.57 19.88
CA LYS A 54 -2.29 -6.40 19.94
C LYS A 54 -2.05 -7.85 19.53
N ALA A 55 -1.13 -8.10 18.59
CA ALA A 55 -0.81 -9.45 18.12
C ALA A 55 -0.10 -10.29 19.20
N THR A 56 0.81 -9.66 19.96
CA THR A 56 1.59 -10.32 21.02
C THR A 56 0.69 -10.82 22.14
N GLU A 57 -0.34 -10.04 22.52
CA GLU A 57 -1.39 -10.48 23.47
C GLU A 57 -2.14 -11.72 22.98
N ARG A 58 -2.25 -11.87 21.66
CA ARG A 58 -2.85 -13.02 20.99
C ARG A 58 -1.83 -14.12 20.68
N GLY A 59 -0.58 -13.99 21.09
CA GLY A 59 0.44 -15.04 21.04
C GLY A 59 1.07 -15.27 19.66
N PHE A 60 1.04 -14.28 18.76
CA PHE A 60 1.73 -14.34 17.48
C PHE A 60 2.44 -13.02 17.17
N THR A 61 3.37 -13.04 16.23
CA THR A 61 4.13 -11.85 15.80
C THR A 61 3.86 -11.50 14.35
N LEU A 62 3.94 -10.20 14.05
CA LEU A 62 3.77 -9.61 12.73
C LEU A 62 5.08 -9.06 12.20
N ALA A 63 5.20 -9.07 10.87
CA ALA A 63 6.31 -8.56 10.10
C ALA A 63 5.83 -7.71 8.91
N LEU A 64 6.71 -6.84 8.43
CA LEU A 64 6.45 -5.99 7.27
C LEU A 64 6.56 -6.80 5.97
N GLY A 65 5.44 -6.98 5.29
CA GLY A 65 5.34 -7.58 3.96
C GLY A 65 5.59 -6.56 2.84
N ARG A 66 4.67 -6.50 1.87
CA ARG A 66 4.75 -5.58 0.72
C ARG A 66 4.43 -4.14 1.12
N SER A 67 4.83 -3.18 0.28
CA SER A 67 4.55 -1.76 0.49
C SER A 67 4.44 -0.98 -0.82
N TRP A 68 3.47 -0.08 -0.92
CA TRP A 68 3.20 0.72 -2.13
C TRP A 68 2.60 2.08 -1.80
N LYS A 69 2.49 2.95 -2.80
CA LYS A 69 1.87 4.26 -2.69
C LYS A 69 0.56 4.26 -3.47
N LYS A 70 -0.50 4.81 -2.88
CA LYS A 70 -1.79 4.99 -3.56
C LYS A 70 -2.47 6.24 -3.05
N HIS A 71 -3.05 7.04 -3.95
CA HIS A 71 -3.77 8.28 -3.61
C HIS A 71 -2.99 9.22 -2.67
N GLY A 72 -1.66 9.29 -2.82
CA GLY A 72 -0.78 10.12 -1.98
C GLY A 72 -0.44 9.53 -0.60
N GLN A 73 -0.93 8.34 -0.29
CA GLN A 73 -0.72 7.63 0.97
C GLN A 73 0.30 6.51 0.83
N LEU A 74 0.97 6.16 1.93
CA LEU A 74 1.87 5.02 2.02
C LEU A 74 1.08 3.83 2.57
N ILE A 75 1.15 2.68 1.91
CA ILE A 75 0.42 1.48 2.31
C ILE A 75 1.42 0.37 2.59
N PHE A 76 1.20 -0.31 3.70
CA PHE A 76 2.04 -1.38 4.22
C PHE A 76 1.17 -2.60 4.47
N GLU A 77 1.51 -3.70 3.81
CA GLU A 77 0.97 -5.00 4.13
C GLU A 77 1.77 -5.59 5.29
N ILE A 78 1.06 -5.99 6.34
CA ILE A 78 1.61 -6.57 7.55
C ILE A 78 1.14 -8.02 7.62
N ILE A 79 2.07 -8.96 7.73
CA ILE A 79 1.78 -10.40 7.70
C ILE A 79 2.32 -11.08 8.96
N PRO A 80 1.80 -12.25 9.35
CA PRO A 80 2.42 -13.06 10.38
C PRO A 80 3.88 -13.40 10.01
N ALA A 81 4.78 -13.35 11.00
CA ALA A 81 6.23 -13.43 10.78
C ALA A 81 6.72 -14.85 10.44
N SER A 82 5.92 -15.89 10.71
CA SER A 82 6.26 -17.29 10.49
C SER A 82 5.02 -18.14 10.19
N ASP A 83 5.22 -19.36 9.66
CA ASP A 83 4.13 -20.32 9.41
C ASP A 83 3.36 -20.71 10.69
N LYS A 84 4.07 -20.73 11.83
CA LYS A 84 3.47 -20.94 13.15
C LYS A 84 2.57 -19.77 13.53
N ASP A 85 3.05 -18.54 13.35
CA ASP A 85 2.27 -17.32 13.61
C ASP A 85 1.04 -17.25 12.69
N TRP A 86 1.19 -17.68 11.43
CA TRP A 86 0.08 -17.82 10.48
C TRP A 86 -1.02 -18.73 10.99
N THR A 87 -0.64 -19.90 11.52
CA THR A 87 -1.59 -20.86 12.08
C THR A 87 -2.34 -20.25 13.27
N ILE A 88 -1.62 -19.60 14.19
CA ILE A 88 -2.22 -18.95 15.37
C ILE A 88 -3.11 -17.77 14.96
N ALA A 89 -2.68 -16.95 14.02
CA ALA A 89 -3.43 -15.79 13.56
C ALA A 89 -4.74 -16.20 12.89
N ARG A 90 -4.72 -17.23 12.03
CA ARG A 90 -5.94 -17.77 11.40
C ARG A 90 -6.95 -18.27 12.44
N ASP A 91 -6.48 -18.99 13.44
CA ASP A 91 -7.37 -19.56 14.46
C ASP A 91 -7.92 -18.50 15.43
N ARG A 92 -7.19 -17.38 15.63
CA ARG A 92 -7.55 -16.30 16.56
C ARG A 92 -8.15 -15.06 15.88
N MET A 93 -8.20 -15.02 14.56
CA MET A 93 -8.83 -13.95 13.75
C MET A 93 -9.78 -14.55 12.70
N PRO A 94 -10.83 -15.28 13.11
CA PRO A 94 -11.66 -16.08 12.21
C PRO A 94 -12.52 -15.28 11.22
N ASN A 95 -12.63 -13.95 11.40
CA ASN A 95 -13.45 -13.08 10.55
C ASN A 95 -12.64 -12.37 9.45
N ASP A 96 -11.34 -12.64 9.33
CA ASP A 96 -10.49 -12.12 8.26
C ASP A 96 -10.04 -13.29 7.39
N ASP A 97 -10.50 -13.33 6.13
CA ASP A 97 -10.15 -14.39 5.15
C ASP A 97 -8.64 -14.43 4.84
N SER A 98 -7.89 -13.43 5.32
CA SER A 98 -6.44 -13.42 5.32
C SER A 98 -5.95 -12.70 6.58
N PRO A 99 -5.11 -13.33 7.42
CA PRO A 99 -4.49 -12.72 8.60
C PRO A 99 -3.45 -11.64 8.24
N SER A 100 -3.33 -11.28 6.95
CA SER A 100 -2.62 -10.06 6.57
C SER A 100 -3.45 -8.83 6.88
N MET A 101 -2.83 -7.84 7.51
CA MET A 101 -3.43 -6.56 7.84
C MET A 101 -2.85 -5.49 6.91
N LEU A 102 -3.66 -4.53 6.51
CA LEU A 102 -3.17 -3.34 5.82
C LEU A 102 -3.07 -2.19 6.81
N CYS A 103 -1.92 -1.52 6.81
CA CYS A 103 -1.70 -0.28 7.54
C CYS A 103 -1.40 0.84 6.55
N THR A 104 -2.09 1.96 6.67
CA THR A 104 -1.89 3.11 5.82
C THR A 104 -1.37 4.29 6.64
N TYR A 105 -0.41 5.01 6.07
CA TYR A 105 0.08 6.28 6.60
C TYR A 105 -0.24 7.41 5.63
N ASP A 106 -1.07 8.34 6.08
CA ASP A 106 -1.35 9.58 5.37
C ASP A 106 -0.35 10.66 5.80
N LYS A 107 0.48 11.10 4.86
CA LYS A 107 1.48 12.15 5.12
C LYS A 107 0.87 13.52 5.41
N GLN A 108 -0.32 13.80 4.91
CA GLN A 108 -0.97 15.10 5.09
C GLN A 108 -1.48 15.24 6.52
N SER A 109 -2.25 14.25 6.99
CA SER A 109 -2.78 14.23 8.36
C SER A 109 -1.78 13.69 9.40
N ARG A 110 -0.69 13.04 8.96
CA ARG A 110 0.29 12.32 9.81
C ARG A 110 -0.36 11.22 10.64
N MET A 111 -1.44 10.62 10.14
CA MET A 111 -2.18 9.58 10.84
C MET A 111 -1.87 8.20 10.28
N MET A 112 -1.84 7.22 11.18
CA MET A 112 -1.81 5.78 10.86
C MET A 112 -3.18 5.17 11.13
N TYR A 113 -3.69 4.36 10.23
CA TYR A 113 -4.93 3.62 10.43
C TYR A 113 -4.91 2.27 9.70
N PRO A 114 -5.58 1.23 10.26
CA PRO A 114 -5.73 -0.03 9.56
C PRO A 114 -6.78 0.13 8.45
N VAL A 115 -6.58 -0.58 7.35
CA VAL A 115 -7.63 -0.75 6.33
C VAL A 115 -8.24 -2.14 6.51
N VAL A 116 -9.54 -2.17 6.82
CA VAL A 116 -10.30 -3.38 7.12
C VAL A 116 -11.58 -3.43 6.27
N GLY A 117 -12.18 -4.62 6.15
CA GLY A 117 -13.44 -4.81 5.43
C GLY A 117 -13.33 -4.67 3.91
N GLU A 118 -14.45 -4.39 3.23
CA GLU A 118 -14.53 -4.30 1.76
C GLU A 118 -13.57 -3.27 1.15
N GLU A 119 -13.26 -2.20 1.89
CA GLU A 119 -12.28 -1.21 1.43
C GLU A 119 -10.90 -1.84 1.25
N ARG A 120 -10.51 -2.84 2.06
CA ARG A 120 -9.21 -3.51 1.98
C ARG A 120 -8.88 -3.99 0.57
N GLU A 121 -9.84 -4.59 -0.13
CA GLU A 121 -9.64 -5.06 -1.50
C GLU A 121 -9.26 -3.92 -2.44
N ARG A 122 -9.91 -2.76 -2.32
CA ARG A 122 -9.55 -1.58 -3.11
C ARG A 122 -8.14 -1.10 -2.83
N TRP A 123 -7.64 -1.29 -1.62
CA TRP A 123 -6.29 -0.86 -1.24
C TRP A 123 -5.22 -1.87 -1.64
N MET A 124 -5.53 -3.17 -1.75
CA MET A 124 -4.58 -4.25 -2.09
C MET A 124 -4.09 -4.28 -3.56
N PHE A 125 -4.79 -3.65 -4.50
CA PHE A 125 -4.39 -3.62 -5.91
C PHE A 125 -3.59 -2.35 -6.24
N TYR A 126 -2.43 -2.54 -6.89
CA TYR A 126 -1.53 -1.51 -7.41
C TYR A 126 -2.21 -0.68 -8.51
#